data_AF-A0A925Y3F6-F1
#
_entry.id   AF-A0A925Y3F6-F1
#
_cell.length_a   1.000
_cell.length_b   1.000
_cell.length_c   1.000
_cell.angle_alpha   90.00
_cell.angle_beta   90.00
_cell.angle_gamma   90.00
#
_symmetry.space_group_name_H-M   'P 1'
#
loop_
_entity.id
_entity.type
_entity.pdbx_description
1 polymer ?
#
loop_
_entity_poly.entity_id
_entity_poly.type
_entity_poly.pdbx_seq_one_letter_code
_entity_poly.pdbx_strand_id
1 'polypeptide(L)'
;MKKLITLAMILVPVFLVASYVQQTPVARPVRVNVKDSIRILPKQPSTSRFGVFVPNENGGQTPLRITSMKATTDIRGTLATTTLEIVVLNPNDRTLEGQFSFPVSDGQ
;
A
#
# COMPACT_ATOMS: atom_id res chain seq x y z
N MET A 1 -12.25 -18.36 63.86
CA MET A 1 -10.92 -18.60 63.25
C MET A 1 -10.90 -19.64 62.11
N LYS A 2 -11.85 -20.58 62.00
CA LYS A 2 -11.85 -21.60 60.91
C LYS A 2 -12.18 -21.08 59.51
N LYS A 3 -12.97 -19.99 59.38
CA LYS A 3 -13.39 -19.43 58.07
C LYS A 3 -12.29 -18.69 57.30
N LEU A 4 -11.23 -18.24 57.98
CA LEU A 4 -10.12 -17.51 57.36
C LEU A 4 -9.15 -18.47 56.63
N ILE A 5 -9.02 -19.70 57.14
CA ILE A 5 -8.13 -20.73 56.59
C ILE A 5 -8.73 -21.32 55.29
N THR A 6 -10.05 -21.48 55.22
CA THR A 6 -10.72 -21.95 54.00
C THR A 6 -10.65 -20.96 52.84
N LEU A 7 -10.65 -19.64 53.12
CA LEU A 7 -10.50 -18.62 52.07
C LEU A 7 -9.08 -18.62 51.49
N ALA A 8 -8.06 -18.84 52.32
CA ALA A 8 -6.66 -18.91 51.88
C ALA A 8 -6.37 -20.14 51.00
N MET A 9 -6.99 -21.28 51.28
CA MET A 9 -6.83 -22.52 50.50
C MET A 9 -7.40 -22.45 49.08
N ILE A 10 -8.38 -21.59 48.82
CA ILE A 10 -8.98 -21.41 47.49
C ILE A 10 -8.21 -20.37 46.67
N LEU A 11 -7.59 -19.37 47.32
CA LEU A 11 -6.89 -18.29 46.63
C LEU A 11 -5.53 -18.71 46.04
N VAL A 12 -4.83 -19.65 46.70
CA VAL A 12 -3.51 -20.13 46.29
C VAL A 12 -3.51 -20.83 44.92
N PRO A 13 -4.43 -21.76 44.60
CA PRO A 13 -4.43 -22.40 43.28
C PRO A 13 -4.84 -21.42 42.15
N VAL A 14 -5.70 -20.43 42.43
CA VAL A 14 -6.12 -19.43 41.42
C VAL A 14 -4.97 -18.52 41.01
N PHE A 15 -4.12 -18.11 41.97
CA PHE A 15 -2.92 -17.32 41.66
C PHE A 15 -1.86 -18.10 40.89
N LEU A 16 -1.76 -19.42 41.12
CA LEU A 16 -0.78 -20.27 40.45
C LEU A 16 -1.11 -20.50 38.96
N VAL A 17 -2.40 -20.58 38.62
CA VAL A 17 -2.85 -20.71 37.22
C VAL A 17 -2.65 -19.39 36.45
N ALA A 18 -2.88 -18.24 37.10
CA ALA A 18 -2.70 -16.93 36.47
C ALA A 18 -1.23 -16.66 36.07
N SER A 19 -0.25 -17.19 36.83
CA SER A 19 1.18 -17.03 36.48
C SER A 19 1.63 -17.79 35.24
N TYR A 20 0.87 -18.79 34.76
CA TYR A 20 1.25 -19.56 33.57
C TYR A 20 0.80 -18.93 32.26
N VAL A 21 -0.14 -17.96 32.27
CA VAL A 21 -0.77 -17.45 31.04
C VAL A 21 -0.02 -16.26 30.42
N GLN A 22 1.00 -15.69 31.08
CA GLN A 22 1.64 -14.44 30.66
C GLN A 22 3.00 -14.57 29.95
N GLN A 23 3.35 -15.74 29.41
CA GLN A 23 4.46 -15.82 28.46
C GLN A 23 3.98 -15.41 27.07
N THR A 24 3.81 -14.10 26.84
CA THR A 24 3.81 -13.60 25.47
C THR A 24 5.20 -13.85 24.89
N PRO A 25 5.31 -14.50 23.72
CA PRO A 25 6.60 -14.65 23.06
C PRO A 25 7.09 -13.24 22.74
N VAL A 26 8.15 -12.81 23.43
CA VAL A 26 8.87 -11.58 23.08
C VAL A 26 9.39 -11.79 21.66
N ALA A 27 8.69 -11.22 20.68
CA ALA A 27 9.10 -11.23 19.30
C ALA A 27 10.50 -10.62 19.25
N ARG A 28 11.51 -11.43 18.88
CA ARG A 28 12.85 -10.93 18.64
C ARG A 28 12.73 -9.79 17.62
N PRO A 29 13.33 -8.62 17.85
CA PRO A 29 13.38 -7.60 16.82
C PRO A 29 14.11 -8.21 15.63
N VAL A 30 13.39 -8.41 14.53
CA VAL A 30 13.98 -8.82 13.26
C VAL A 30 14.96 -7.71 12.91
N ARG A 31 16.25 -7.99 13.02
CA ARG A 31 17.29 -7.12 12.45
C ARG A 31 17.13 -7.18 10.95
N VAL A 32 16.33 -6.27 10.40
CA VAL A 32 16.30 -6.03 8.96
C VAL A 32 17.70 -5.58 8.58
N ASN A 33 18.44 -6.46 7.91
CA ASN A 33 19.71 -6.08 7.29
C ASN A 33 19.38 -5.10 6.16
N VAL A 34 19.45 -3.81 6.47
CA VAL A 34 19.09 -2.69 5.57
C VAL A 34 19.93 -2.70 4.28
N LYS A 35 20.97 -3.54 4.21
CA LYS A 35 21.82 -3.67 3.02
C LYS A 35 21.13 -4.38 1.83
N ASP A 36 20.09 -5.19 2.07
CA ASP A 36 19.46 -6.00 1.02
C ASP A 36 18.12 -5.45 0.50
N SER A 37 17.57 -4.40 1.13
CA SER A 37 16.22 -3.92 0.78
C SER A 37 16.17 -2.53 0.13
N ILE A 38 17.30 -1.84 -0.04
CA ILE A 38 17.32 -0.63 -0.89
C ILE A 38 17.44 -1.08 -2.34
N ARG A 39 16.38 -1.71 -2.85
CA ARG A 39 16.18 -1.82 -4.29
C ARG A 39 15.83 -0.42 -4.76
N ILE A 40 16.84 0.36 -5.12
CA ILE A 40 16.65 1.65 -5.79
C ILE A 40 15.88 1.30 -7.07
N LEU A 41 14.57 1.54 -7.04
CA LEU A 41 13.76 1.48 -8.25
C LEU A 41 14.42 2.43 -9.25
N PRO A 42 14.79 1.96 -10.45
CA PRO A 42 15.48 2.80 -11.41
C PRO A 42 14.64 4.06 -11.62
N LYS A 43 15.27 5.23 -11.45
CA LYS A 43 14.65 6.53 -11.69
C LYS A 43 14.12 6.52 -13.12
N GLN A 44 12.79 6.54 -13.23
CA GLN A 44 12.11 6.28 -14.48
C GLN A 44 12.48 7.34 -15.53
N PRO A 45 12.76 6.95 -16.79
CA PRO A 45 13.05 7.91 -17.85
C PRO A 45 11.90 8.89 -17.99
N SER A 46 12.20 10.18 -17.81
CA SER A 46 11.29 11.32 -17.89
C SER A 46 10.86 11.63 -19.33
N THR A 47 10.58 10.60 -20.14
CA THR A 47 9.82 10.78 -21.37
C THR A 47 8.39 11.11 -20.95
N SER A 48 8.13 12.40 -20.78
CA SER A 48 6.83 13.02 -20.52
C SER A 48 5.84 12.62 -21.61
N ARG A 49 5.24 11.45 -21.47
CA ARG A 49 4.20 10.94 -22.35
C ARG A 49 2.97 10.72 -21.50
N PHE A 50 1.86 11.29 -21.96
CA PHE A 50 0.55 11.00 -21.41
C PHE A 50 0.24 9.53 -21.64
N GLY A 51 -0.16 8.82 -20.58
CA GLY A 51 -0.57 7.43 -20.71
C GLY A 51 -0.56 6.65 -19.41
N VAL A 52 -1.13 5.44 -19.48
CA VAL A 52 -1.04 4.43 -18.42
C VAL A 52 0.02 3.42 -18.84
N PHE A 53 0.94 3.14 -17.94
CA PHE A 53 2.08 2.29 -18.18
C PHE A 53 2.16 1.18 -17.13
N VAL A 54 2.60 -0.01 -17.54
CA VAL A 54 2.76 -1.15 -16.65
C VAL A 54 4.15 -1.75 -16.75
N PRO A 55 4.72 -2.25 -15.64
CA PRO A 55 6.02 -2.93 -15.66
C PRO A 55 6.00 -4.16 -16.56
N ASN A 56 7.06 -4.35 -17.34
CA ASN A 56 7.29 -5.56 -18.12
C ASN A 56 8.35 -6.46 -17.45
N GLU A 57 8.50 -7.69 -17.96
CA GLU A 57 9.41 -8.69 -17.40
C GLU A 57 10.89 -8.28 -17.45
N ASN A 58 11.23 -7.37 -18.37
CA ASN A 58 12.58 -6.83 -18.53
C ASN A 58 12.85 -5.60 -17.64
N GLY A 59 11.95 -5.28 -16.71
CA GLY A 59 12.06 -4.12 -15.83
C GLY A 59 11.80 -2.77 -16.50
N GLY A 60 11.36 -2.76 -17.75
CA GLY A 60 10.88 -1.58 -18.47
C GLY A 60 9.39 -1.32 -18.23
N GLN A 61 8.84 -0.30 -18.90
CA GLN A 61 7.41 -0.02 -18.87
C GLN A 61 6.80 -0.14 -20.26
N THR A 62 5.65 -0.80 -20.33
CA THR A 62 4.86 -0.97 -21.56
C THR A 62 3.58 -0.13 -21.45
N PRO A 63 3.24 0.69 -22.44
CA PRO A 63 2.00 1.45 -22.42
C PRO A 63 0.79 0.52 -22.58
N LEU A 64 -0.28 0.79 -21.83
CA LEU A 64 -1.56 0.15 -22.05
C LEU A 64 -2.37 0.86 -23.13
N ARG A 65 -3.18 0.09 -23.86
CA ARG A 65 -4.07 0.62 -24.88
C ARG A 65 -5.25 1.33 -24.22
N ILE A 66 -5.40 2.62 -24.51
CA ILE A 66 -6.59 3.40 -24.15
C ILE A 66 -7.71 3.04 -25.14
N THR A 67 -8.84 2.57 -24.63
CA THR A 67 -10.01 2.19 -25.43
C THR A 67 -10.91 3.39 -25.69
N SER A 68 -11.06 4.26 -24.69
CA SER A 68 -11.77 5.53 -24.84
C SER A 68 -11.20 6.58 -23.90
N MET A 69 -11.34 7.83 -24.32
CA MET A 69 -10.96 9.00 -23.53
C MET A 69 -12.00 10.08 -23.76
N LYS A 70 -12.51 10.64 -22.67
CA LYS A 70 -13.37 11.81 -22.69
C LYS A 70 -12.75 12.88 -21.81
N ALA A 71 -12.55 14.05 -22.40
CA ALA A 71 -12.11 15.24 -21.68
C ALA A 71 -13.28 16.21 -21.62
N THR A 72 -13.52 16.78 -20.45
CA THR A 72 -14.52 17.84 -20.27
C THR A 72 -13.90 18.95 -19.44
N THR A 73 -13.98 20.17 -19.94
CA THR A 73 -13.44 21.34 -19.26
C THR A 73 -14.58 22.31 -18.97
N ASP A 74 -14.74 22.67 -17.69
CA ASP A 74 -15.63 23.74 -17.23
C ASP A 74 -14.79 24.98 -16.92
N ILE A 75 -15.13 26.13 -17.51
CA ILE A 75 -14.41 27.39 -17.33
C ILE A 75 -15.31 28.37 -16.61
N ARG A 76 -14.87 28.83 -15.43
CA ARG A 76 -15.58 29.82 -14.61
C ARG A 76 -14.65 30.99 -14.29
N GLY A 77 -14.87 32.11 -14.98
CA GLY A 77 -13.96 33.26 -14.90
C GLY A 77 -12.56 32.87 -15.38
N THR A 78 -11.59 32.88 -14.46
CA THR A 78 -10.19 32.51 -14.73
C THR A 78 -9.83 31.07 -14.31
N LEU A 79 -10.79 30.31 -13.78
CA LEU A 79 -10.58 28.93 -13.34
C LEU A 79 -11.05 27.94 -14.40
N ALA A 80 -10.17 27.04 -14.83
CA ALA A 80 -10.51 25.90 -15.68
C ALA A 80 -10.46 24.61 -14.86
N THR A 81 -11.54 23.84 -14.85
CA THR A 81 -11.60 22.50 -14.26
C THR A 81 -11.68 21.47 -15.37
N THR A 82 -10.62 20.67 -15.54
CA THR A 82 -10.57 19.60 -16.54
C THR A 82 -10.79 18.24 -15.88
N THR A 83 -11.83 17.53 -16.33
CA THR A 83 -12.12 16.16 -15.95
C THR A 83 -11.77 15.22 -17.10
N LEU A 84 -10.96 14.21 -16.80
CA LEU A 84 -10.55 13.18 -17.75
C LEU A 84 -11.15 11.83 -17.34
N GLU A 85 -11.97 11.26 -18.20
CA GLU A 85 -12.47 9.91 -18.08
C GLU A 85 -11.68 9.03 -19.07
N ILE A 86 -10.90 8.08 -18.55
CA ILE A 86 -10.00 7.23 -19.36
C ILE A 86 -10.38 5.77 -19.11
N VAL A 87 -10.69 5.05 -20.20
CA VAL A 87 -10.91 3.60 -20.17
C VAL A 87 -9.72 2.91 -20.81
N VAL A 88 -9.12 1.98 -20.10
CA VAL A 88 -7.92 1.27 -20.51
C VAL A 88 -8.19 -0.22 -20.59
N LEU A 89 -7.70 -0.86 -21.65
CA LEU A 89 -7.77 -2.32 -21.77
C LEU A 89 -6.57 -2.96 -21.06
N ASN A 90 -6.86 -3.84 -20.11
CA ASN A 90 -5.89 -4.79 -19.57
C ASN A 90 -5.93 -6.08 -20.40
N PRO A 91 -4.91 -6.39 -21.22
CA PRO A 91 -4.88 -7.62 -22.00
C PRO A 91 -4.47 -8.85 -21.18
N ASN A 92 -4.07 -8.69 -19.92
CA ASN A 92 -3.55 -9.77 -19.08
C ASN A 92 -4.64 -10.28 -18.13
N ASP A 93 -4.64 -11.58 -17.88
CA ASP A 93 -5.54 -12.25 -16.93
C ASP A 93 -5.06 -12.10 -15.47
N ARG A 94 -4.67 -10.88 -15.10
CA ARG A 94 -4.24 -10.51 -13.74
C ARG A 94 -4.52 -9.04 -13.47
N THR A 95 -4.66 -8.67 -12.20
CA THR A 95 -4.65 -7.26 -11.80
C THR A 95 -3.30 -6.64 -12.17
N LEU A 96 -3.34 -5.53 -12.91
CA LEU A 96 -2.14 -4.78 -13.27
C LEU A 96 -1.85 -3.69 -12.25
N GLU A 97 -0.61 -3.66 -11.78
CA GLU A 97 -0.04 -2.50 -11.12
C GLU A 97 0.67 -1.64 -12.17
N GLY A 98 0.45 -0.34 -12.13
CA GLY A 98 0.94 0.57 -13.16
C GLY A 98 1.04 2.00 -12.67
N GLN A 99 1.61 2.84 -13.52
CA GLN A 99 1.73 4.26 -13.30
C GLN A 99 0.90 5.02 -14.32
N PHE A 100 0.12 5.97 -13.85
CA PHE A 100 -0.50 6.98 -14.69
C PHE A 100 0.43 8.19 -14.78
N SER A 101 0.76 8.59 -16.00
CA SER A 101 1.56 9.78 -16.28
C SER A 101 0.69 10.82 -16.95
N PHE A 102 0.54 11.97 -16.28
CA PHE A 102 -0.19 13.12 -16.78
C PHE A 102 0.69 14.37 -16.67
N PRO A 103 1.47 14.70 -17.71
CA PRO A 103 2.25 15.93 -17.69
C PRO A 103 1.31 17.14 -17.83
N VAL A 104 1.34 18.02 -16.82
CA VAL A 104 0.75 19.36 -16.90
C VAL A 104 1.82 20.34 -17.38
N SER A 105 1.44 21.27 -18.26
CA SER A 105 2.32 22.38 -18.60
C SER A 105 2.12 23.54 -17.62
N ASP A 106 3.03 24.51 -17.65
CA ASP A 106 2.86 25.74 -16.86
C ASP A 106 1.51 26.40 -17.19
N GLY A 107 0.76 26.78 -16.15
CA GLY A 107 -0.55 27.41 -16.27
C GLY A 107 -1.74 26.48 -16.50
N GLN A 108 -1.56 25.15 -16.37
CA GLN A 108 -2.63 24.13 -16.45
C GLN A 108 -3.01 23.53 -15.10
#